data_AF-A0A260PAI4-F1
#
_entry.id   AF-A0A260PAI4-F1
#
_cell.length_a   1.000
_cell.length_b   1.000
_cell.length_c   1.000
_cell.angle_alpha   90.00
_cell.angle_beta   90.00
_cell.angle_gamma   90.00
#
_symmetry.space_group_name_H-M   'P 1'
#
loop_
_entity.id
_entity.type
_entity.pdbx_description
1 polymer ?
#
loop_
_entity_poly.entity_id
_entity_poly.type
_entity_poly.pdbx_seq_one_letter_code
_entity_poly.pdbx_strand_id
1 'polypeptide(L)'
;MTPVDALAAAAALHLGFQMVVTAVVYPALAEVPDDDWQRAHDAHSRRITLVVGLVYGLLAAACLWVLVSGSTHLAALISVAGAVISALATAFVAAPVHGELGRTGRNGRLMSRLRSADRVRLCGAVVCALFALLA
;
A
#
# COMPACT_ATOMS: atom_id res chain seq x y z
N MET A 1 -5.44 21.12 12.69
CA MET A 1 -5.40 20.19 11.54
C MET A 1 -6.84 19.89 11.17
N THR A 2 -7.24 20.22 9.94
CA THR A 2 -8.56 19.89 9.40
C THR A 2 -8.61 18.41 8.97
N PRO A 3 -9.79 17.82 8.71
CA PRO A 3 -9.88 16.47 8.15
C PRO A 3 -9.14 16.33 6.81
N VAL A 4 -9.14 17.37 5.98
CA VAL A 4 -8.45 17.38 4.69
C VAL A 4 -6.93 17.47 4.86
N ASP A 5 -6.44 18.29 5.80
CA ASP A 5 -5.00 18.33 6.14
C ASP A 5 -4.51 16.94 6.61
N ALA A 6 -5.32 16.25 7.43
CA ALA A 6 -5.03 14.92 7.93
C ALA A 6 -4.99 13.89 6.79
N LEU A 7 -5.94 13.97 5.85
CA LEU A 7 -5.97 13.13 4.66
C LEU A 7 -4.76 13.36 3.77
N ALA A 8 -4.40 14.62 3.51
CA ALA A 8 -3.22 14.96 2.71
C ALA A 8 -1.92 14.43 3.34
N ALA A 9 -1.75 14.60 4.66
CA ALA A 9 -0.59 14.08 5.37
C ALA A 9 -0.52 12.55 5.34
N ALA A 10 -1.63 11.86 5.59
CA ALA A 10 -1.68 10.41 5.56
C ALA A 10 -1.50 9.84 4.13
N ALA A 11 -2.06 10.50 3.12
CA ALA A 11 -1.91 10.13 1.72
C ALA A 11 -0.47 10.34 1.23
N ALA A 12 0.19 11.42 1.63
CA ALA A 12 1.61 11.66 1.34
C ALA A 12 2.51 10.59 1.99
N LEU A 13 2.25 10.24 3.25
CA LEU A 13 2.94 9.15 3.94
C LEU A 13 2.75 7.82 3.21
N HIS A 14 1.51 7.50 2.83
CA HIS A 14 1.18 6.26 2.12
C HIS A 14 1.81 6.19 0.72
N LEU A 15 1.79 7.29 -0.04
CA LEU A 15 2.47 7.38 -1.32
C LEU A 15 3.99 7.21 -1.16
N GLY A 16 4.61 7.89 -0.20
CA GLY A 16 6.04 7.73 0.12
C GLY A 16 6.39 6.28 0.43
N PHE A 17 5.62 5.64 1.31
CA PHE A 17 5.76 4.22 1.63
C PHE A 17 5.64 3.34 0.36
N GLN A 18 4.61 3.56 -0.45
CA GLN A 18 4.34 2.76 -1.63
C GLN A 18 5.44 2.92 -2.69
N MET A 19 5.95 4.14 -2.90
CA MET A 19 7.09 4.37 -3.78
C MET A 19 8.35 3.62 -3.32
N VAL A 20 8.65 3.60 -2.02
CA VAL A 20 9.78 2.84 -1.47
C VAL A 20 9.57 1.33 -1.69
N VAL A 21 8.36 0.82 -1.49
CA VAL A 21 8.06 -0.59 -1.76
C VAL A 21 8.31 -0.94 -3.22
N THR A 22 7.78 -0.14 -4.14
CA THR A 22 7.89 -0.35 -5.58
C THR A 22 9.33 -0.22 -6.08
N ALA A 23 10.05 0.84 -5.67
CA ALA A 23 11.35 1.19 -6.24
C ALA A 23 12.54 0.53 -5.53
N VAL A 24 12.39 0.14 -4.27
CA VAL A 24 13.50 -0.37 -3.44
C VAL A 24 13.22 -1.78 -2.95
N VAL A 25 12.10 -1.99 -2.27
CA VAL A 25 11.87 -3.23 -1.52
C VAL A 25 11.64 -4.43 -2.45
N TYR A 26 10.79 -4.31 -3.45
CA TYR A 26 10.52 -5.41 -4.38
C TYR A 26 11.68 -5.73 -5.33
N PRO A 27 12.43 -4.75 -5.87
CA PRO A 27 13.68 -5.02 -6.57
C PRO A 27 14.68 -5.77 -5.69
N ALA A 28 14.95 -5.28 -4.47
CA ALA A 28 15.89 -5.92 -3.55
C ALA A 28 15.50 -7.37 -3.22
N LEU A 29 14.20 -7.64 -2.99
CA LEU A 29 13.71 -9.01 -2.73
C LEU A 29 13.83 -9.92 -3.97
N ALA A 30 13.74 -9.37 -5.18
CA ALA A 30 13.86 -10.14 -6.42
C ALA A 30 15.32 -10.50 -6.75
N GLU A 31 16.28 -9.75 -6.23
CA GLU A 31 17.72 -9.98 -6.42
C GLU A 31 18.30 -11.00 -5.44
N VAL A 32 17.57 -11.39 -4.39
CA VAL A 32 18.01 -12.41 -3.44
C VAL A 32 18.21 -13.76 -4.14
N PRO A 33 19.35 -14.46 -3.93
CA PRO A 33 19.57 -15.82 -4.43
C PRO A 33 18.53 -16.82 -3.93
N ASP A 34 18.25 -17.85 -4.71
CA ASP A 34 17.16 -18.79 -4.41
C ASP A 34 17.37 -19.54 -3.08
N ASP A 35 18.62 -19.90 -2.75
CA ASP A 35 18.99 -20.59 -1.51
C ASP A 35 18.66 -19.76 -0.25
N ASP A 36 18.72 -18.43 -0.34
CA ASP A 36 18.47 -17.49 0.76
C ASP A 36 17.05 -16.88 0.73
N TRP A 37 16.31 -17.12 -0.35
CA TRP A 37 15.11 -16.37 -0.68
C TRP A 37 14.02 -16.49 0.39
N GLN A 38 13.76 -17.72 0.86
CA GLN A 38 12.73 -17.98 1.86
C GLN A 38 13.01 -17.23 3.17
N ARG A 39 14.25 -17.33 3.65
CA ARG A 39 14.70 -16.64 4.87
C ARG A 39 14.55 -15.12 4.73
N ALA A 40 14.93 -14.56 3.59
CA ALA A 40 14.82 -13.14 3.32
C ALA A 40 13.35 -12.68 3.23
N HIS A 41 12.51 -13.44 2.53
CA HIS A 41 11.07 -13.16 2.39
C HIS A 41 10.34 -13.21 3.73
N ASP A 42 10.60 -14.20 4.57
CA ASP A 42 9.98 -14.30 5.89
C ASP A 42 10.38 -13.10 6.78
N ALA A 43 11.66 -12.71 6.71
CA ALA A 43 12.18 -11.58 7.44
C ALA A 43 11.61 -10.24 6.93
N HIS A 44 11.38 -10.11 5.63
CA HIS A 44 10.66 -8.99 5.02
C HIS A 44 9.19 -8.97 5.47
N SER A 45 8.47 -10.09 5.32
CA SER A 45 7.04 -10.21 5.61
C SER A 45 6.70 -9.85 7.06
N ARG A 46 7.51 -10.31 8.03
CA ARG A 46 7.32 -9.93 9.45
C ARG A 46 7.46 -8.42 9.69
N ARG A 47 8.50 -7.80 9.12
CA ARG A 47 8.79 -6.37 9.36
C ARG A 47 7.83 -5.46 8.62
N ILE A 48 7.53 -5.77 7.35
CA ILE A 48 6.67 -4.95 6.51
C ILE A 48 5.22 -4.94 7.02
N THR A 49 4.75 -6.04 7.62
CA THR A 49 3.38 -6.14 8.16
C THR A 49 3.10 -5.07 9.22
N LEU A 50 4.05 -4.81 10.12
CA LEU A 50 3.91 -3.75 11.14
C LEU A 50 3.83 -2.36 10.50
N VAL A 51 4.70 -2.07 9.54
CA VAL A 51 4.76 -0.78 8.84
C VAL A 51 3.49 -0.56 8.01
N VAL A 52 3.05 -1.57 7.27
CA VAL A 52 1.80 -1.54 6.48
C VAL A 52 0.61 -1.30 7.40
N GLY A 53 0.51 -2.03 8.51
CA GLY A 53 -0.59 -1.87 9.47
C GLY A 53 -0.68 -0.43 10.01
N LEU A 54 0.46 0.16 10.37
CA LEU A 54 0.50 1.55 10.83
C LEU A 54 0.10 2.55 9.73
N VAL A 55 0.71 2.46 8.54
CA VAL A 55 0.47 3.39 7.43
C VAL A 55 -0.99 3.34 6.96
N TYR A 56 -1.52 2.13 6.72
CA TYR A 56 -2.91 1.96 6.32
C TYR A 56 -3.89 2.28 7.44
N GLY A 57 -3.53 2.05 8.71
CA GLY A 57 -4.34 2.44 9.86
C GLY A 57 -4.52 3.95 9.95
N LEU A 58 -3.43 4.71 9.80
CA LEU A 58 -3.47 6.18 9.78
C LEU A 58 -4.27 6.70 8.57
N LEU A 59 -4.06 6.13 7.38
CA LEU A 59 -4.82 6.49 6.18
C LEU A 59 -6.32 6.20 6.35
N ALA A 60 -6.68 5.03 6.88
CA ALA A 60 -8.07 4.67 7.14
C ALA A 60 -8.73 5.62 8.15
N ALA A 61 -8.02 6.00 9.22
CA ALA A 61 -8.51 6.97 10.19
C ALA A 61 -8.76 8.34 9.56
N ALA A 62 -7.85 8.82 8.70
CA ALA A 62 -8.01 10.09 8.00
C ALA A 62 -9.18 10.06 7.01
N CYS A 63 -9.30 9.01 6.19
CA CYS A 63 -10.44 8.80 5.30
C CYS A 63 -11.76 8.77 6.07
N LEU A 64 -11.83 8.03 7.19
CA LEU A 64 -13.02 7.96 8.02
C LEU A 64 -13.38 9.34 8.58
N TRP A 65 -12.40 10.10 9.07
CA TRP A 65 -12.64 11.44 9.61
C TRP A 65 -13.22 12.40 8.56
N VAL A 66 -12.71 12.37 7.33
CA VAL A 66 -13.28 13.14 6.20
C VAL A 66 -14.74 12.76 5.95
N LEU A 67 -15.05 11.47 5.90
CA LEU A 67 -16.41 10.97 5.64
C LEU A 67 -17.39 11.34 6.75
N VAL A 68 -17.03 11.14 8.03
CA VAL A 68 -17.92 11.45 9.17
C VAL A 68 -18.07 12.95 9.41
N SER A 69 -17.12 13.76 8.95
CA SER A 69 -17.24 15.23 8.96
C SER A 69 -18.21 15.75 7.89
N GLY A 70 -18.74 14.87 7.02
CA GLY A 70 -19.74 15.23 6.01
C GLY A 70 -19.18 15.96 4.79
N SER A 71 -17.88 15.80 4.48
CA SER A 71 -17.29 16.45 3.31
C SER A 71 -17.91 15.90 2.02
N THR A 72 -18.47 16.77 1.21
CA THR A 72 -19.00 16.47 -0.14
C THR A 72 -18.05 16.93 -1.24
N HIS A 73 -16.85 17.39 -0.89
CA HIS A 73 -15.88 17.87 -1.85
C HIS A 73 -15.41 16.72 -2.76
N LEU A 74 -15.63 16.86 -4.07
CA LEU A 74 -15.42 15.77 -5.03
C LEU A 74 -13.96 15.26 -5.01
N ALA A 75 -12.97 16.15 -4.86
CA ALA A 75 -11.58 15.74 -4.79
C ALA A 75 -11.29 14.90 -3.53
N ALA A 76 -11.87 15.24 -2.37
CA ALA A 76 -11.72 14.45 -1.16
C ALA A 76 -12.30 13.03 -1.34
N LEU A 77 -13.46 12.90 -2.00
CA LEU A 77 -14.08 11.61 -2.29
C LEU A 77 -13.26 10.77 -3.27
N ILE A 78 -12.68 11.38 -4.31
CA ILE A 78 -11.76 10.69 -5.24
C ILE A 78 -10.50 10.24 -4.51
N SER A 79 -9.98 11.06 -3.59
CA SER A 79 -8.82 10.70 -2.78
C SER A 79 -9.11 9.45 -1.91
N VAL A 80 -10.26 9.42 -1.23
CA VAL A 80 -10.73 8.25 -0.46
C VAL A 80 -10.88 7.02 -1.37
N ALA A 81 -11.41 7.17 -2.58
CA ALA A 81 -11.50 6.06 -3.54
C ALA A 81 -10.11 5.50 -3.92
N GLY A 82 -9.11 6.37 -4.14
CA GLY A 82 -7.72 5.96 -4.36
C GLY A 82 -7.15 5.15 -3.20
N ALA A 83 -7.39 5.59 -1.96
CA ALA A 83 -7.00 4.86 -0.75
C ALA A 83 -7.67 3.47 -0.68
N VAL A 84 -8.97 3.40 -0.97
CA VAL A 84 -9.74 2.14 -0.98
C VAL A 84 -9.18 1.18 -2.03
N ILE A 85 -8.91 1.63 -3.25
CA ILE A 85 -8.32 0.79 -4.31
C ILE A 85 -6.99 0.19 -3.84
N SER A 86 -6.12 1.01 -3.24
CA SER A 86 -4.84 0.54 -2.73
C SER A 86 -5.00 -0.44 -1.57
N ALA A 87 -5.94 -0.19 -0.66
CA ALA A 87 -6.24 -1.07 0.47
C ALA A 87 -6.79 -2.43 0.00
N LEU A 88 -7.72 -2.44 -0.95
CA LEU A 88 -8.30 -3.67 -1.52
C LEU A 88 -7.24 -4.50 -2.25
N ALA A 89 -6.40 -3.87 -3.08
CA ALA A 89 -5.30 -4.56 -3.75
C ALA A 89 -4.29 -5.15 -2.74
N THR A 90 -4.08 -4.47 -1.61
CA THR A 90 -3.22 -4.97 -0.52
C THR A 90 -3.85 -6.17 0.19
N ALA A 91 -5.08 -6.02 0.67
CA ALA A 91 -5.76 -7.02 1.50
C ALA A 91 -6.13 -8.29 0.72
N PHE A 92 -6.58 -8.16 -0.53
CA PHE A 92 -7.12 -9.28 -1.30
C PHE A 92 -6.17 -9.86 -2.34
N VAL A 93 -5.05 -9.18 -2.65
CA VAL A 93 -4.07 -9.69 -3.60
C VAL A 93 -2.68 -9.79 -2.99
N ALA A 94 -2.09 -8.68 -2.54
CA ALA A 94 -0.72 -8.68 -2.08
C ALA A 94 -0.52 -9.56 -0.84
N ALA A 95 -1.36 -9.41 0.19
CA ALA A 95 -1.23 -10.18 1.43
C ALA A 95 -1.44 -11.70 1.21
N PRO A 96 -2.48 -12.18 0.50
CA PRO A 96 -2.61 -13.60 0.17
C PRO A 96 -1.44 -14.13 -0.68
N VAL A 97 -0.94 -13.34 -1.64
CA VAL A 97 0.22 -13.73 -2.47
C VAL A 97 1.49 -13.85 -1.63
N HIS A 98 1.73 -12.94 -0.69
CA HIS A 98 2.84 -13.09 0.27
C HIS A 98 2.67 -14.34 1.14
N GLY A 99 1.44 -14.66 1.59
CA GLY A 99 1.17 -15.89 2.33
C GLY A 99 1.43 -17.16 1.52
N GLU A 100 1.05 -17.20 0.25
CA GLU A 100 1.34 -18.33 -0.65
C GLU A 100 2.84 -18.47 -0.93
N LEU A 101 3.51 -17.34 -1.18
CA LEU A 101 4.96 -17.30 -1.37
C LEU A 101 5.71 -17.81 -0.12
N GLY A 102 5.25 -17.45 1.07
CA GLY A 102 5.83 -17.96 2.33
C GLY A 102 5.67 -19.47 2.51
N ARG A 103 4.61 -20.07 1.93
CA ARG A 103 4.37 -21.53 1.99
C ARG A 103 5.09 -22.31 0.90
N THR A 104 5.19 -21.75 -0.30
CA THR A 104 5.65 -22.47 -1.51
C THR A 104 7.06 -22.09 -1.94
N GLY A 105 7.65 -21.09 -1.32
CA GLY A 105 8.92 -20.51 -1.74
C GLY A 105 8.79 -19.62 -2.97
N ARG A 106 9.93 -19.29 -3.57
CA ARG A 106 9.99 -18.39 -4.73
C ARG A 106 9.23 -18.98 -5.91
N ASN A 107 8.26 -18.23 -6.42
CA ASN A 107 7.47 -18.63 -7.58
C ASN A 107 7.27 -17.45 -8.55
N GLY A 108 7.72 -17.59 -9.80
CA GLY A 108 7.68 -16.51 -10.79
C GLY A 108 6.26 -15.99 -11.10
N ARG A 109 5.24 -16.86 -11.09
CA ARG A 109 3.84 -16.46 -11.33
C ARG A 109 3.32 -15.62 -10.17
N LEU A 110 3.61 -16.03 -8.93
CA LEU A 110 3.22 -15.27 -7.73
C LEU A 110 3.97 -13.93 -7.65
N MET A 111 5.26 -13.90 -7.99
CA MET A 111 6.04 -12.66 -8.07
C MET A 111 5.46 -11.68 -9.12
N SER A 112 5.07 -12.18 -10.30
CA SER A 112 4.40 -11.37 -11.32
C SER A 112 3.05 -10.81 -10.85
N ARG A 113 2.26 -11.64 -10.17
CA ARG A 113 0.99 -11.20 -9.55
C ARG A 113 1.23 -10.13 -8.49
N LEU A 114 2.27 -10.27 -7.68
CA LEU A 114 2.64 -9.29 -6.66
C LEU A 114 3.03 -7.95 -7.30
N ARG A 115 3.88 -7.95 -8.33
CA ARG A 115 4.24 -6.73 -9.09
C ARG A 115 3.03 -6.07 -9.76
N SER A 116 2.04 -6.86 -10.18
CA SER A 116 0.82 -6.31 -10.77
C SER A 116 -0.07 -5.66 -9.71
N ALA A 117 -0.22 -6.30 -8.54
CA ALA A 117 -0.90 -5.69 -7.40
C ALA A 117 -0.19 -4.41 -6.94
N ASP A 118 1.14 -4.40 -6.95
CA ASP A 118 1.95 -3.24 -6.57
C ASP A 118 1.69 -2.02 -7.46
N ARG A 119 1.59 -2.22 -8.78
CA ARG A 119 1.24 -1.16 -9.72
C ARG A 119 -0.15 -0.58 -9.42
N VAL A 120 -1.14 -1.42 -9.13
CA VAL A 120 -2.48 -0.96 -8.72
C VAL A 120 -2.42 -0.16 -7.42
N ARG A 121 -1.66 -0.65 -6.43
CA ARG A 121 -1.47 0.02 -5.13
C ARG A 121 -0.80 1.39 -5.30
N LEU A 122 0.20 1.50 -6.17
CA LEU A 122 0.88 2.75 -6.50
C LEU A 122 -0.04 3.73 -7.22
N CYS A 123 -0.79 3.29 -8.24
CA CYS A 123 -1.79 4.13 -8.90
C CYS A 123 -2.83 4.67 -7.90
N GLY A 124 -3.35 3.80 -7.03
CA GLY A 124 -4.27 4.19 -5.96
C GLY A 124 -3.67 5.21 -4.99
N ALA A 125 -2.40 5.02 -4.59
CA ALA A 125 -1.68 5.95 -3.72
C ALA A 125 -1.45 7.32 -4.38
N VAL A 126 -1.11 7.34 -5.67
CA VAL A 126 -0.94 8.57 -6.46
C VAL A 126 -2.27 9.32 -6.57
N VAL A 127 -3.35 8.62 -6.94
CA VAL A 127 -4.70 9.22 -6.97
C VAL A 127 -5.08 9.78 -5.59
N CYS A 128 -4.85 9.02 -4.53
CA CYS A 128 -5.14 9.46 -3.17
C CYS A 128 -4.39 10.75 -2.81
N ALA A 129 -3.07 10.78 -3.00
CA ALA A 129 -2.25 11.93 -2.64
C ALA A 129 -2.54 13.16 -3.49
N LEU A 130 -2.66 13.01 -4.82
CA LEU A 130 -2.94 14.13 -5.72
C LEU A 130 -4.28 14.79 -5.40
N PHE A 131 -5.33 14.00 -5.24
CA PHE A 131 -6.66 14.55 -4.97
C PHE A 131 -6.84 15.01 -3.53
N ALA A 132 -6.06 14.51 -2.57
CA ALA A 132 -6.02 15.07 -1.22
C ALA A 132 -5.44 16.48 -1.20
N LEU A 133 -4.44 16.77 -2.05
CA LEU A 133 -3.85 18.10 -2.19
C LEU A 133 -4.75 19.09 -2.94
N LEU A 134 -5.66 18.59 -3.77
CA LEU A 134 -6.65 19.39 -4.50
C LEU A 134 -7.96 19.58 -3.74
N ALA A 135 -8.10 18.94 -2.57
CA ALA A 135 -9.30 18.98 -1.75
C ALA A 135 -9.32 20.16 -0.78
#